data_AF-A0A0C9QIR3-F1
#
_entry.id   AF-A0A0C9QIR3-F1
#
_cell.length_a   1.000
_cell.length_b   1.000
_cell.length_c   1.000
_cell.angle_alpha   90.00
_cell.angle_beta   90.00
_cell.angle_gamma   90.00
#
_symmetry.space_group_name_H-M   'P 1'
#
loop_
_entity.id
_entity.type
_entity.pdbx_description
1 polymer ?
#
loop_
_entity_poly.entity_id
_entity_poly.type
_entity_poly.pdbx_seq_one_letter_code
_entity_poly.pdbx_strand_id
1 'polypeptide(L)'
;MSGKMTLSFHSPVMEEQESKLMTGNLEERKLAFKSDDELMRETTKFVSEVIETAAAEAHRRKLQGEDGANSEGSRLKGGDIITGWNSRARGFCNRILNALCPCFTNNGKS
;
A
#
# COMPACT_ATOMS: atom_id res chain seq x y z
N MET A 1 -27.77 -18.79 -50.35
CA MET A 1 -26.48 -18.35 -49.80
C MET A 1 -26.75 -17.20 -48.85
N SER A 2 -26.70 -17.44 -47.54
CA SER A 2 -27.00 -16.41 -46.53
C SER A 2 -25.69 -15.69 -46.16
N GLY A 3 -25.57 -14.42 -46.54
CA GLY A 3 -24.39 -13.59 -46.25
C GLY A 3 -24.37 -13.20 -44.77
N LYS A 4 -23.28 -13.52 -44.07
CA LYS A 4 -23.01 -12.99 -42.72
C LYS A 4 -22.77 -11.48 -42.84
N MET A 5 -23.77 -10.68 -42.49
CA MET A 5 -23.59 -9.25 -42.26
C MET A 5 -22.85 -9.07 -40.93
N THR A 6 -21.53 -8.85 -41.01
CA THR A 6 -20.75 -8.44 -39.84
C THR A 6 -20.90 -6.93 -39.72
N LEU A 7 -21.76 -6.48 -38.80
CA LEU A 7 -21.90 -5.06 -38.48
C LEU A 7 -20.76 -4.68 -37.51
N SER A 8 -19.64 -4.18 -38.03
CA SER A 8 -18.66 -3.49 -37.18
C SER A 8 -19.02 -2.01 -37.13
N PHE A 9 -19.49 -1.54 -35.98
CA PHE A 9 -19.63 -0.12 -35.71
C PHE A 9 -18.28 0.41 -35.23
N HIS A 10 -17.47 0.92 -36.15
CA HIS A 10 -16.35 1.79 -35.82
C HIS A 10 -16.79 3.23 -36.07
N SER A 11 -16.98 3.98 -34.97
CA SER A 11 -17.27 5.40 -35.04
C SER A 11 -15.96 6.15 -35.25
N PRO A 12 -15.81 6.96 -36.31
CA PRO A 12 -14.59 7.75 -36.56
C PRO A 12 -14.22 8.66 -35.38
N VAL A 13 -15.21 9.06 -34.59
CA VAL A 13 -15.04 9.92 -33.41
C VAL A 13 -14.31 9.19 -32.27
N MET A 14 -14.56 7.89 -32.11
CA MET A 14 -13.86 7.06 -31.12
C MET A 14 -12.40 6.85 -31.52
N GLU A 15 -12.13 6.54 -32.80
CA GLU A 15 -10.76 6.33 -33.30
C GLU A 15 -9.89 7.58 -33.15
N GLU A 16 -10.45 8.77 -33.37
CA GLU A 16 -9.69 10.02 -33.23
C GLU A 16 -9.35 10.34 -31.77
N GLN A 17 -10.25 10.03 -30.83
CA GLN A 17 -9.97 10.17 -29.39
C GLN A 17 -8.97 9.14 -28.87
N GLU A 18 -9.11 7.87 -29.27
CA GLU A 18 -8.15 6.81 -28.93
C GLU A 18 -6.76 7.13 -29.49
N SER A 19 -6.70 7.65 -30.72
CA SER A 19 -5.46 8.10 -31.33
C SER A 19 -4.81 9.25 -30.55
N LYS A 20 -5.59 10.26 -30.13
CA LYS A 20 -5.12 11.37 -29.28
C LYS A 20 -4.63 10.89 -27.92
N LEU A 21 -5.29 9.89 -27.32
CA LEU A 21 -4.85 9.22 -26.09
C LEU A 21 -3.49 8.52 -26.24
N MET A 22 -3.20 7.95 -27.42
CA MET A 22 -1.98 7.17 -27.68
C MET A 22 -0.80 8.01 -28.20
N THR A 23 -1.06 9.04 -29.01
CA THR A 23 -0.02 9.78 -29.75
C THR A 23 -0.02 11.29 -29.48
N GLY A 24 -1.01 11.84 -28.78
CA GLY A 24 -1.07 13.26 -28.43
C GLY A 24 -0.03 13.69 -27.38
N ASN A 25 0.21 15.01 -27.30
CA ASN A 25 1.02 15.58 -26.22
C ASN A 25 0.32 15.40 -24.85
N LEU A 26 1.02 15.71 -23.74
CA LEU A 26 0.49 15.44 -22.40
C LEU A 26 -0.88 16.11 -22.12
N GLU A 27 -1.06 17.37 -22.55
CA GLU A 27 -2.31 18.10 -22.29
C GLU A 27 -3.45 17.58 -23.18
N GLU A 28 -3.16 17.23 -24.43
CA GLU A 28 -4.11 16.59 -25.33
C GLU A 28 -4.58 15.24 -24.78
N ARG A 29 -3.65 14.42 -24.26
CA ARG A 29 -3.99 13.13 -23.63
C ARG A 29 -4.84 13.31 -22.38
N LYS A 30 -4.57 14.32 -21.55
CA LYS A 30 -5.40 14.63 -20.38
C LYS A 30 -6.81 15.05 -20.78
N LEU A 31 -6.95 15.85 -21.83
CA LEU A 31 -8.25 16.29 -22.35
C LEU A 31 -9.03 15.11 -22.93
N ALA A 32 -8.40 14.29 -23.77
CA ALA A 32 -9.01 13.10 -24.35
C ALA A 32 -9.43 12.07 -23.29
N PHE A 33 -8.61 11.88 -22.24
CA PHE A 33 -8.97 11.03 -21.11
C PHE A 33 -10.21 11.55 -20.35
N LYS A 34 -10.30 12.87 -20.13
CA LYS A 34 -11.39 13.49 -19.37
C LYS A 34 -12.69 13.63 -20.14
N SER A 35 -12.65 13.54 -21.46
CA SER A 35 -13.84 13.72 -22.31
C SER A 35 -14.74 12.50 -22.39
N ASP A 36 -14.28 11.33 -21.94
CA ASP A 36 -15.08 10.11 -21.85
C ASP A 36 -15.73 10.00 -20.46
N ASP A 37 -17.03 10.30 -20.39
CA ASP A 37 -17.80 10.30 -19.15
C ASP A 37 -17.92 8.90 -18.52
N GLU A 38 -17.98 7.85 -19.34
CA GLU A 38 -18.06 6.46 -18.84
C GLU A 38 -16.72 6.03 -18.24
N LEU A 39 -15.63 6.31 -18.94
CA LEU A 39 -14.28 6.06 -18.45
C LEU A 39 -14.01 6.83 -17.14
N MET A 40 -14.43 8.09 -17.06
CA MET A 40 -14.25 8.90 -15.85
C MET A 40 -15.07 8.37 -14.67
N ARG A 41 -16.29 7.89 -14.92
CA ARG A 41 -17.13 7.26 -13.90
C ARG A 41 -16.48 5.99 -13.35
N GLU A 42 -16.07 5.07 -14.20
CA GLU A 42 -15.42 3.81 -13.78
C GLU A 42 -14.07 4.07 -13.09
N THR A 43 -13.29 5.03 -13.59
CA THR A 43 -12.03 5.44 -12.94
C THR A 43 -12.27 5.96 -11.53
N THR A 44 -13.28 6.81 -11.35
CA THR A 44 -13.63 7.37 -10.04
C THR A 44 -14.07 6.28 -9.07
N LYS A 45 -14.88 5.33 -9.55
CA LYS A 45 -15.31 4.17 -8.77
C LYS A 45 -14.12 3.33 -8.32
N PHE A 46 -13.22 2.99 -9.24
CA PHE A 46 -12.01 2.22 -8.93
C PHE A 46 -11.15 2.91 -7.86
N VAL A 47 -10.87 4.21 -8.02
CA VAL A 47 -10.09 4.96 -7.03
C VAL A 47 -10.77 4.95 -5.66
N SER A 48 -12.10 5.10 -5.62
CA SER A 48 -12.87 5.06 -4.38
C SER A 48 -12.77 3.69 -3.69
N GLU A 49 -12.94 2.60 -4.43
CA GLU A 49 -12.80 1.24 -3.91
C GLU A 49 -11.41 0.96 -3.33
N VAL A 50 -10.35 1.46 -3.99
CA VAL A 50 -8.97 1.33 -3.50
C VAL A 50 -8.80 2.09 -2.19
N ILE A 51 -9.31 3.32 -2.08
CA ILE A 51 -9.24 4.11 -0.85
C ILE A 51 -9.98 3.42 0.29
N GLU A 52 -11.20 2.95 0.03
CA GLU A 52 -12.02 2.24 1.02
C GLU A 52 -11.32 0.95 1.49
N THR A 53 -10.77 0.18 0.56
CA THR A 53 -10.04 -1.06 0.87
C THR A 53 -8.80 -0.76 1.70
N ALA A 54 -8.03 0.26 1.33
CA ALA A 54 -6.84 0.66 2.08
C ALA A 54 -7.21 1.15 3.50
N ALA A 55 -8.31 1.90 3.65
CA ALA A 55 -8.81 2.36 4.93
C ALA A 55 -9.28 1.19 5.80
N ALA A 56 -10.03 0.23 5.23
CA ALA A 56 -10.50 -0.96 5.93
C ALA A 56 -9.32 -1.83 6.41
N GLU A 57 -8.30 -2.02 5.56
CA GLU A 57 -7.10 -2.77 5.90
C GLU A 57 -6.27 -2.07 6.99
N ALA A 58 -6.11 -0.74 6.91
CA ALA A 58 -5.44 0.03 7.95
C ALA A 58 -6.18 -0.06 9.30
N HIS A 59 -7.52 0.02 9.27
CA HIS A 59 -8.35 -0.14 10.45
C HIS A 59 -8.23 -1.56 11.05
N ARG A 60 -8.25 -2.60 10.20
CA ARG A 60 -8.05 -3.99 10.61
C ARG A 60 -6.70 -4.18 11.32
N ARG A 61 -5.62 -3.60 10.78
CA ARG A 61 -4.29 -3.64 11.43
C ARG A 61 -4.26 -2.94 12.77
N LYS A 62 -4.97 -1.83 12.92
CA LYS A 62 -5.09 -1.12 14.20
C LYS A 62 -5.77 -2.00 15.25
N LEU A 63 -6.90 -2.62 14.92
CA LEU A 63 -7.64 -3.49 15.85
C LEU A 63 -6.83 -4.75 16.22
N GLN A 64 -6.14 -5.37 15.25
CA GLN A 64 -5.26 -6.52 15.53
C GLN A 64 -4.04 -6.14 16.36
N GLY A 65 -3.58 -4.89 16.29
CA GLY A 65 -2.56 -4.36 17.21
C GLY A 65 -3.08 -4.06 18.61
N GLU A 66 -4.39 -3.88 18.79
CA GLU A 66 -5.03 -3.67 20.10
C GLU A 66 -5.35 -5.01 20.81
N ASP A 67 -5.84 -6.03 20.10
CA ASP A 67 -6.01 -7.40 20.64
C ASP A 67 -4.68 -8.17 20.73
N GLY A 68 -3.66 -7.73 19.97
CA GLY A 68 -2.28 -8.18 20.05
C GLY A 68 -1.48 -7.54 21.19
N ALA A 69 -2.11 -6.84 22.14
CA ALA A 69 -1.46 -6.26 23.31
C ALA A 69 -0.97 -7.28 24.37
N ASN A 70 -0.83 -8.56 23.98
CA ASN A 70 0.01 -9.55 24.65
C ASN A 70 1.25 -9.96 23.83
N SER A 71 1.50 -9.32 22.68
CA SER A 71 2.76 -9.41 21.96
C SER A 71 3.56 -8.14 22.19
N GLU A 72 4.57 -8.26 23.05
CA GLU A 72 5.54 -7.21 23.34
C GLU A 72 6.16 -6.64 22.05
N GLY A 73 5.82 -5.41 21.70
CA GLY A 73 6.60 -4.67 20.72
C GLY A 73 5.87 -3.50 20.08
N SER A 74 6.32 -2.30 20.41
CA SER A 74 6.05 -1.08 19.65
C SER A 74 4.75 -0.33 19.99
N ARG A 75 4.60 0.03 21.26
CA ARG A 75 3.95 1.31 21.62
C ARG A 75 5.03 2.34 21.90
N LEU A 76 5.47 3.07 20.87
CA LEU A 76 6.21 4.32 21.04
C LEU A 76 5.23 5.39 21.55
N LYS A 77 4.73 5.22 22.78
CA LYS A 77 3.99 6.24 23.50
C LYS A 77 5.04 7.12 24.16
N GLY A 78 5.23 8.33 23.64
CA GLY A 78 6.24 9.30 24.04
C GLY A 78 6.05 9.90 25.45
N GLY A 79 5.80 9.06 26.45
CA GLY A 79 5.75 9.40 27.86
C GLY A 79 6.88 8.79 28.70
N ASP A 80 7.57 7.76 28.20
CA ASP A 80 8.61 6.99 28.93
C ASP A 80 10.03 7.25 28.41
N ILE A 81 10.35 8.51 28.06
CA ILE A 81 11.60 8.83 27.33
C ILE A 81 12.85 8.46 28.16
N ILE A 82 12.82 8.53 29.48
CA ILE A 82 14.01 8.28 30.32
C ILE A 82 14.15 6.78 30.67
N THR A 83 13.06 6.11 31.05
CA THR A 83 13.05 4.67 31.38
C THR A 83 13.21 3.80 30.14
N GLY A 84 12.58 4.17 29.02
CA GLY A 84 12.70 3.50 27.73
C GLY A 84 14.09 3.62 27.09
N TRP A 85 14.83 4.70 27.38
CA TRP A 85 16.18 4.87 26.85
C TRP A 85 17.19 3.98 27.58
N ASN A 86 17.05 3.85 28.90
CA ASN A 86 17.88 2.96 29.71
C ASN A 86 17.70 1.49 29.30
N SER A 87 16.46 1.04 29.11
CA SER A 87 16.17 -0.32 28.65
C SER A 87 16.67 -0.58 27.23
N ARG A 88 16.58 0.42 26.33
CA ARG A 88 17.09 0.32 24.95
C ARG A 88 18.63 0.27 24.89
N ALA A 89 19.31 1.05 25.74
CA ALA A 89 20.77 1.01 25.88
C ALA A 89 21.24 -0.34 26.44
N ARG A 90 20.58 -0.85 27.49
CA ARG A 90 20.87 -2.18 28.05
C ARG A 90 20.67 -3.30 27.02
N GLY A 91 19.60 -3.24 26.23
CA GLY A 91 19.34 -4.23 25.18
C GLY A 91 20.39 -4.20 24.06
N PHE A 92 20.88 -3.02 23.69
CA PHE A 92 21.99 -2.91 22.73
C PHE A 92 23.29 -3.49 23.31
N CYS A 93 23.66 -3.12 24.54
CA CYS A 93 24.84 -3.68 25.19
C CYS A 93 24.78 -5.21 25.31
N ASN A 94 23.62 -5.77 25.67
CA ASN A 94 23.45 -7.23 25.74
C ASN A 94 23.63 -7.92 24.37
N ARG A 95 23.15 -7.31 23.27
CA ARG A 95 23.36 -7.87 21.93
C ARG A 95 24.83 -7.84 21.51
N ILE A 96 25.52 -6.74 21.80
CA ILE A 96 26.96 -6.61 21.51
C ILE A 96 27.76 -7.60 22.36
N LEU A 97 27.48 -7.70 23.66
CA LEU A 97 28.15 -8.65 24.55
C LEU A 97 27.90 -10.10 24.14
N ASN A 98 26.66 -10.47 23.77
CA ASN A 98 26.35 -11.82 23.28
C ASN A 98 27.02 -12.13 21.92
N ALA A 99 27.20 -11.13 21.06
CA ALA A 99 27.86 -11.29 19.77
C ALA A 99 29.39 -11.42 19.92
N LEU A 100 29.98 -10.72 20.90
CA LEU A 100 31.42 -10.73 21.15
C LEU A 100 31.85 -11.89 22.08
N CYS A 101 30.96 -12.34 22.96
CA CYS A 101 31.20 -13.46 23.86
C CYS A 101 29.91 -14.30 23.98
N PRO A 102 29.72 -15.30 23.10
CA PRO A 102 28.54 -16.19 23.14
C PRO A 102 28.41 -17.01 24.42
N CYS A 103 29.40 -16.94 25.32
CA CYS A 103 29.60 -17.86 26.43
C CYS A 103 28.81 -17.52 27.70
N PHE A 104 28.18 -16.34 27.80
CA PHE A 104 27.51 -15.90 29.04
C PHE A 104 26.08 -16.45 29.24
N THR A 105 25.51 -17.16 28.26
CA THR A 105 24.21 -17.83 28.41
C THR A 105 24.32 -19.30 28.81
N ASN A 106 25.54 -19.81 28.99
CA ASN A 106 25.73 -21.11 29.62
C ASN A 106 25.54 -20.90 31.13
N ASN A 107 24.31 -21.15 31.61
CA ASN A 107 24.10 -21.55 32.99
C ASN A 107 24.90 -22.84 33.21
N GLY A 108 26.19 -22.69 33.52
CA GLY A 108 27.01 -23.74 34.08
C GLY A 108 26.39 -24.16 35.38
N LYS A 109 25.52 -25.18 35.33
CA LYS A 109 25.31 -26.05 36.47
C LYS A 109 26.67 -26.68 36.79
N SER A 110 27.31 -26.19 37.84
CA SER A 110 28.11 -27.01 38.75
C SER A 110 27.83 -26.56 40.17
#